data_AF-A0A317VJD0-F1
#
_entry.id   AF-A0A317VJD0-F1
#
_cell.length_a   1.000
_cell.length_b   1.000
_cell.length_c   1.000
_cell.angle_alpha   90.00
_cell.angle_beta   90.00
_cell.angle_gamma   90.00
#
_symmetry.space_group_name_H-M   'P 1'
#
loop_
_entity.id
_entity.type
_entity.pdbx_description
1 polymer ?
#
loop_
_entity_poly.entity_id
_entity_poly.type
_entity_poly.pdbx_seq_one_letter_code
_entity_poly.pdbx_strand_id
1 'polypeptide(L)'
;MDRRPWLGFRQRPEDTDESVRGLLLEYIDGTSIGKGTLKASAASNLRYQLDCLHSLDIAHGDFYPRNMMVSKAGDPYLIDFSSAQLWPCRGFQMKKKRFDSYMGCEKSALEYCSVSTPEVGTPSRLEDQ
;
A
#
# COMPACT_ATOMS: atom_id res chain seq x y z
N MET A 1 17.99 -19.71 9.43
CA MET A 1 16.87 -18.80 9.08
C MET A 1 16.68 -17.85 10.24
N ASP A 2 17.34 -16.69 10.19
CA ASP A 2 17.30 -15.72 11.29
C ASP A 2 15.94 -15.04 11.37
N ARG A 3 15.29 -15.18 12.52
CA ARG A 3 14.03 -14.53 12.85
C ARG A 3 14.32 -13.04 13.00
N ARG A 4 13.77 -12.21 12.11
CA ARG A 4 13.79 -10.75 12.26
C ARG A 4 13.19 -10.38 13.64
N PRO A 5 13.76 -9.41 14.38
CA PRO A 5 13.13 -8.91 15.59
C PRO A 5 11.89 -8.11 15.15
N TRP A 6 10.73 -8.74 15.28
CA TRP A 6 9.44 -8.12 15.07
C TRP A 6 9.26 -6.99 16.10
N LEU A 7 8.56 -5.91 15.73
CA LEU A 7 8.36 -4.66 16.50
C LEU A 7 7.64 -4.80 17.87
N GLY A 8 7.65 -5.98 18.50
CA GLY A 8 7.06 -6.20 19.83
C GLY A 8 5.53 -6.15 19.85
N PHE A 9 4.85 -6.28 18.71
CA PHE A 9 3.39 -6.27 18.62
C PHE A 9 2.74 -7.64 18.83
N ARG A 10 3.52 -8.71 18.95
CA ARG A 10 2.98 -10.04 19.28
C ARG A 10 2.97 -10.20 20.79
N GLN A 11 1.84 -9.91 21.41
CA GLN A 11 1.60 -10.27 22.80
C GLN A 11 1.80 -11.78 22.95
N ARG A 12 2.67 -12.18 23.88
CA ARG A 12 2.70 -13.57 24.33
C ARG A 12 1.46 -13.77 25.20
N PRO A 13 0.69 -14.84 24.98
CA PRO A 13 -0.51 -15.08 25.79
C PRO A 13 -0.20 -15.33 27.27
N GLU A 14 1.07 -15.55 27.63
CA GLU A 14 1.52 -15.80 29.01
C GLU A 14 1.84 -14.52 29.82
N ASP A 15 2.02 -13.36 29.19
CA ASP A 15 2.40 -12.11 29.86
C ASP A 15 1.16 -11.19 30.03
N THR A 16 0.41 -11.40 31.12
CA THR A 16 -0.81 -10.62 31.43
C THR A 16 -0.54 -9.17 31.87
N ASP A 17 0.73 -8.77 32.00
CA ASP A 17 1.16 -7.43 32.43
C ASP A 17 1.67 -6.56 31.25
N GLU A 18 1.68 -7.08 30.01
CA GLU A 18 2.03 -6.27 28.84
C GLU A 18 0.85 -5.40 28.38
N SER A 19 0.95 -4.10 28.65
CA SER A 19 0.06 -3.07 28.10
C SER A 19 -0.19 -3.29 26.61
N VAL A 20 -1.48 -3.31 26.21
CA VAL A 20 -1.89 -3.46 24.81
C VAL A 20 -1.30 -2.32 23.97
N ARG A 21 -0.47 -2.68 22.98
CA ARG A 21 0.08 -1.72 22.01
C ARG A 21 -0.89 -1.59 20.83
N GLY A 22 -1.79 -0.62 20.92
CA GLY A 22 -2.73 -0.29 19.85
C GLY A 22 -2.21 0.85 18.97
N LEU A 23 -2.62 0.84 17.69
CA LEU A 23 -2.53 2.00 16.80
C LEU A 23 -3.95 2.54 16.58
N LEU A 24 -4.17 3.81 16.91
CA LEU A 24 -5.40 4.51 16.54
C LEU A 24 -5.18 5.19 15.19
N LEU A 25 -5.97 4.81 14.20
CA LEU A 25 -5.88 5.32 12.83
C LEU A 25 -7.20 5.94 12.43
N GLU A 26 -7.16 6.79 11.40
CA GLU A 26 -8.37 7.26 10.73
C GLU A 26 -9.15 6.07 10.18
N TYR A 27 -10.45 6.05 10.43
CA TYR A 27 -11.34 5.03 9.86
C TYR A 27 -11.71 5.40 8.43
N ILE A 28 -11.34 4.53 7.49
CA ILE A 28 -11.72 4.65 6.09
C ILE A 28 -12.93 3.74 5.85
N ASP A 29 -14.10 4.35 5.64
CA ASP A 29 -15.29 3.63 5.20
C ASP A 29 -15.12 3.18 3.74
N GLY A 30 -14.58 1.98 3.58
CA GLY A 30 -14.09 1.48 2.30
C GLY A 30 -13.94 -0.03 2.25
N THR A 31 -13.42 -0.49 1.12
CA THR A 31 -13.16 -1.91 0.84
C THR A 31 -11.79 -2.08 0.18
N SER A 32 -11.32 -3.32 0.02
CA SER A 32 -10.10 -3.61 -0.73
C SER A 32 -10.22 -3.15 -2.18
N ILE A 33 -9.11 -2.72 -2.79
CA ILE A 33 -9.10 -2.14 -4.14
C ILE A 33 -9.76 -3.01 -5.22
N GLY A 34 -9.66 -4.34 -5.12
CA GLY A 34 -10.28 -5.26 -6.08
C GLY A 34 -11.81 -5.37 -5.99
N LYS A 35 -12.44 -4.76 -4.99
CA LYS A 35 -13.90 -4.76 -4.77
C LYS A 35 -14.51 -3.36 -4.80
N GLY A 36 -13.68 -2.31 -4.82
CA GLY A 36 -14.13 -0.92 -4.75
C GLY A 36 -14.36 -0.31 -6.13
N THR A 37 -15.25 0.69 -6.20
CA THR A 37 -15.38 1.55 -7.37
C THR A 37 -14.30 2.63 -7.32
N LEU A 38 -13.42 2.67 -8.31
CA LEU A 38 -12.31 3.63 -8.38
C LEU A 38 -12.71 4.88 -9.16
N LYS A 39 -12.31 6.06 -8.68
CA LYS A 39 -12.31 7.27 -9.51
C LYS A 39 -11.27 7.14 -10.62
N ALA A 40 -11.48 7.85 -11.73
CA ALA A 40 -10.48 7.96 -12.80
C ALA A 40 -9.13 8.51 -12.30
N SER A 41 -9.13 9.32 -11.23
CA SER A 41 -7.92 9.86 -10.60
C SER A 41 -7.21 8.87 -9.66
N ALA A 42 -7.77 7.69 -9.40
CA ALA A 42 -7.28 6.81 -8.34
C ALA A 42 -5.83 6.32 -8.60
N ALA A 43 -5.50 5.95 -9.84
CA ALA A 43 -4.13 5.54 -10.18
C ALA A 43 -3.12 6.68 -9.92
N SER A 44 -3.46 7.92 -10.29
CA SER A 44 -2.62 9.09 -10.01
C SER A 44 -2.49 9.37 -8.52
N ASN A 45 -3.57 9.19 -7.74
CA ASN A 45 -3.55 9.35 -6.29
C ASN A 45 -2.65 8.31 -5.60
N LEU A 46 -2.71 7.04 -6.02
CA LEU A 46 -1.81 6.00 -5.52
C LEU A 46 -0.36 6.27 -5.88
N ARG A 47 -0.09 6.77 -7.09
CA ARG A 47 1.26 7.13 -7.53
C ARG A 47 1.82 8.24 -6.66
N TYR A 48 1.02 9.28 -6.40
CA TYR A 48 1.38 10.37 -5.51
C TYR A 48 1.67 9.89 -4.08
N GLN A 49 0.83 9.02 -3.51
CA GLN A 49 1.06 8.45 -2.17
C GLN A 49 2.37 7.64 -2.10
N LEU A 50 2.64 6.82 -3.11
CA LEU A 50 3.86 6.03 -3.18
C LEU A 50 5.11 6.91 -3.34
N ASP A 51 5.04 7.93 -4.21
CA ASP A 51 6.12 8.89 -4.38
C ASP A 51 6.40 9.68 -3.10
N CYS A 52 5.37 10.05 -2.33
CA CYS A 52 5.53 10.66 -1.01
C CYS A 52 6.31 9.73 -0.06
N LEU A 53 5.94 8.45 0.01
CA LEU A 53 6.67 7.45 0.80
C LEU A 53 8.16 7.38 0.39
N HIS A 54 8.42 7.24 -0.91
CA HIS A 54 9.78 7.09 -1.45
C HIS A 54 10.62 8.35 -1.24
N SER A 55 10.02 9.54 -1.33
CA SER A 55 10.71 10.81 -1.06
C SER A 55 11.21 10.95 0.38
N LEU A 56 10.60 10.20 1.32
CA LEU A 56 10.99 10.13 2.72
C LEU A 56 11.97 8.98 2.98
N ASP A 57 12.54 8.37 1.94
CA ASP A 57 13.40 7.20 2.03
C ASP A 57 12.68 6.03 2.76
N ILE A 58 11.38 5.85 2.48
CA ILE A 58 10.56 4.74 2.99
C ILE A 58 10.11 3.87 1.82
N ALA A 59 10.49 2.59 1.83
CA ALA A 59 9.90 1.58 0.95
C ALA A 59 8.77 0.87 1.69
N HIS A 60 7.63 0.63 1.04
CA HIS A 60 6.49 -0.04 1.70
C HIS A 60 6.80 -1.51 2.03
N GLY A 61 7.57 -2.18 1.16
CA GLY A 61 8.06 -3.55 1.36
C GLY A 61 7.03 -4.65 1.15
N ASP A 62 5.76 -4.32 0.94
CA ASP A 62 4.66 -5.27 0.68
C ASP A 62 3.57 -4.63 -0.21
N PHE A 63 3.99 -4.03 -1.33
CA PHE A 63 3.10 -3.27 -2.20
C PHE A 63 2.24 -4.19 -3.10
N TYR A 64 1.07 -4.59 -2.60
CA TYR A 64 0.10 -5.45 -3.29
C TYR A 64 -1.33 -4.95 -3.13
N PRO A 65 -2.28 -5.35 -4.01
CA PRO A 65 -3.68 -4.93 -3.93
C PRO A 65 -4.36 -5.17 -2.57
N ARG A 66 -3.94 -6.17 -1.79
CA ARG A 66 -4.48 -6.42 -0.45
C ARG A 66 -4.15 -5.31 0.57
N ASN A 67 -3.06 -4.58 0.32
CA ASN A 67 -2.59 -3.46 1.13
C ASN A 67 -3.02 -2.12 0.53
N MET A 68 -4.10 -2.14 -0.26
CA MET A 68 -4.74 -0.96 -0.84
C MET A 68 -6.23 -1.01 -0.54
N MET A 69 -6.74 0.07 0.04
CA MET A 69 -8.17 0.28 0.27
C MET A 69 -8.70 1.38 -0.63
N VAL A 70 -10.01 1.35 -0.86
CA VAL A 70 -10.75 2.37 -1.60
C VAL A 70 -11.95 2.78 -0.77
N SER A 71 -12.07 4.07 -0.49
CA SER A 71 -13.24 4.61 0.22
C SER A 71 -14.50 4.49 -0.62
N LYS A 72 -15.68 4.64 -0.02
CA LYS A 72 -16.95 4.72 -0.75
C LYS A 72 -17.00 5.84 -1.80
N ALA A 73 -16.22 6.90 -1.61
CA ALA A 73 -16.10 7.97 -2.59
C ALA A 73 -15.27 7.56 -3.82
N GLY A 74 -14.51 6.47 -3.74
CA GLY A 74 -13.63 5.98 -4.79
C GLY A 74 -12.19 6.48 -4.71
N ASP A 75 -11.81 7.03 -3.55
CA ASP A 75 -10.45 7.48 -3.28
C ASP A 75 -9.60 6.31 -2.73
N PRO A 76 -8.41 6.04 -3.29
CA PRO A 76 -7.58 4.94 -2.84
C PRO A 76 -6.61 5.34 -1.73
N TYR A 77 -6.21 4.37 -0.91
CA TYR A 77 -5.31 4.54 0.23
C TYR A 77 -4.35 3.35 0.34
N LEU A 78 -3.06 3.63 0.55
CA LEU A 78 -2.09 2.62 1.00
C LEU A 78 -2.30 2.30 2.48
N ILE A 79 -2.32 1.01 2.83
CA ILE A 79 -2.50 0.53 4.20
C ILE A 79 -1.45 -0.53 4.55
N ASP A 80 -1.35 -0.88 5.84
CA ASP A 80 -0.44 -1.92 6.35
C ASP A 80 1.05 -1.69 6.05
N PHE A 81 1.68 -0.85 6.87
CA PHE A 81 3.12 -0.56 6.81
C PHE A 81 3.97 -1.54 7.64
N SER A 82 3.46 -2.71 8.01
CA SER A 82 4.18 -3.67 8.87
C SER A 82 5.50 -4.18 8.26
N SER A 83 5.59 -4.18 6.93
CA SER A 83 6.79 -4.57 6.16
C SER A 83 7.64 -3.40 5.69
N ALA A 84 7.27 -2.17 6.05
CA ALA A 84 7.95 -0.97 5.58
C ALA A 84 9.39 -0.90 6.09
N GLN A 85 10.27 -0.34 5.25
CA GLN A 85 11.69 -0.19 5.54
C GLN A 85 12.08 1.27 5.36
N LEU A 86 12.84 1.81 6.33
CA LEU A 86 13.35 3.17 6.32
C LEU A 86 14.84 3.15 5.96
N TRP A 87 15.26 3.95 5.00
CA TRP A 87 16.68 4.17 4.77
C TRP A 87 17.17 5.42 5.53
N PRO A 88 18.33 5.36 6.22
CA PRO A 88 19.15 4.19 6.52
C PRO A 88 18.59 3.36 7.70
N CYS A 89 18.44 2.05 7.52
CA CYS A 89 18.05 1.13 8.60
C CYS A 89 19.20 0.95 9.60
N ARG A 90 19.14 1.58 10.78
CA ARG A 90 20.06 1.28 11.90
C ARG A 90 19.75 -0.11 12.47
N GLY A 91 20.27 -1.17 11.84
CA GLY A 91 20.09 -2.56 12.29
C GLY A 91 19.91 -3.58 11.17
N PHE A 92 19.64 -3.10 9.95
CA PHE A 92 19.65 -3.93 8.75
C PHE A 92 20.77 -3.41 7.86
N GLN A 93 21.81 -4.23 7.61
CA GLN A 93 22.85 -3.93 6.62
C GLN A 93 22.29 -4.08 5.21
N MET A 94 21.25 -3.31 4.90
CA MET A 94 20.78 -3.16 3.55
C MET A 94 21.77 -2.27 2.81
N LYS A 95 22.14 -2.62 1.58
CA LYS A 95 22.87 -1.69 0.70
C LYS A 95 21.85 -0.75 0.08
N LYS A 96 22.16 0.54 -0.06
CA LYS A 96 21.30 1.55 -0.70
C LYS A 96 20.75 1.07 -2.05
N LYS A 97 21.61 0.45 -2.88
CA LYS A 97 21.20 -0.17 -4.17
C LYS A 97 20.03 -1.16 -4.05
N ARG A 98 19.99 -1.98 -2.99
CA ARG A 98 18.89 -2.93 -2.78
C ARG A 98 17.62 -2.21 -2.32
N PHE A 99 17.76 -1.16 -1.51
CA PHE A 99 16.65 -0.32 -1.09
C PHE A 99 16.02 0.41 -2.29
N ASP A 100 16.84 1.02 -3.14
CA ASP A 100 16.38 1.68 -4.38
C ASP A 100 15.69 0.69 -5.33
N SER A 101 16.15 -0.57 -5.35
CA SER A 101 15.49 -1.64 -6.11
C SER A 101 14.08 -1.94 -5.58
N TYR A 102 13.83 -1.90 -4.28
CA TYR A 102 12.47 -2.08 -3.75
C TYR A 102 11.56 -0.94 -4.22
N MET A 103 12.00 0.31 -4.05
CA MET A 103 11.23 1.48 -4.51
C MET A 103 10.93 1.39 -6.02
N GLY A 104 11.92 0.98 -6.82
CA GLY A 104 11.73 0.74 -8.26
C GLY A 104 10.69 -0.33 -8.57
N CYS A 105 10.73 -1.47 -7.87
CA CYS A 105 9.75 -2.55 -8.05
C CYS A 105 8.33 -2.11 -7.69
N GLU A 106 8.14 -1.32 -6.63
CA GLU A 106 6.83 -0.81 -6.21
C GLU A 106 6.24 0.13 -7.27
N LYS A 107 7.07 1.00 -7.86
CA LYS A 107 6.67 1.83 -9.00
C LYS A 107 6.22 0.98 -10.19
N SER A 108 7.01 -0.02 -10.58
CA SER A 108 6.65 -0.92 -11.68
C SER A 108 5.35 -1.69 -11.42
N ALA A 109 5.12 -2.15 -10.18
CA ALA A 109 3.90 -2.84 -9.80
C ALA A 109 2.66 -1.94 -9.96
N LEU A 110 2.76 -0.66 -9.57
CA LEU A 110 1.67 0.29 -9.73
C LEU A 110 1.35 0.58 -11.20
N GLU A 111 2.37 0.70 -12.06
CA GLU A 111 2.17 0.89 -13.49
C GLU A 111 1.44 -0.30 -14.13
N TYR A 112 1.82 -1.53 -13.77
CA TYR A 112 1.14 -2.73 -14.26
C TYR A 112 -0.35 -2.75 -13.90
N CYS A 113 -0.70 -2.35 -12.68
CA CYS A 113 -2.10 -2.23 -12.25
C CYS A 113 -2.87 -1.13 -13.00
N SER A 114 -2.19 -0.07 -13.44
CA SER A 114 -2.82 1.05 -14.15
C SER A 114 -3.18 0.70 -15.61
N VAL A 115 -2.29 -0.04 -16.29
CA VAL A 115 -2.50 -0.49 -17.69
C VAL A 115 -3.56 -1.59 -17.80
N SER A 116 -3.79 -2.35 -16.74
CA SER A 116 -4.71 -3.51 -16.75
C SER A 116 -6.19 -3.15 -16.54
N THR A 117 -6.54 -1.86 -16.46
CA THR A 117 -7.95 -1.44 -16.38
C THR A 117 -8.53 -1.32 -17.79
N PRO A 118 -9.51 -2.16 -18.20
CA PRO A 118 -10.15 -1.99 -19.50
C PRO A 118 -10.93 -0.67 -19.48
N GLU A 119 -10.72 0.15 -20.50
CA GLU A 119 -11.52 1.36 -20.70
C GLU A 119 -13.00 0.99 -20.66
N VAL A 120 -13.74 1.64 -19.77
CA VAL A 120 -15.20 1.51 -19.67
C VAL A 120 -15.76 1.87 -21.04
N GLY A 121 -16.34 0.87 -21.70
CA GLY A 121 -16.93 1.00 -23.03
C GLY A 121 -17.88 2.19 -23.09
N THR A 122 -17.60 3.09 -24.03
CA THR A 122 -18.58 4.06 -24.52
C THR A 122 -19.89 3.33 -24.85
N PRO A 123 -21.05 3.75 -24.32
CA PRO A 123 -22.32 3.24 -24.80
C PRO A 123 -22.48 3.72 -26.25
N SER A 124 -22.38 2.80 -27.20
CA SER A 124 -22.81 3.03 -28.57
C SER A 124 -24.30 3.35 -28.53
N ARG A 125 -24.60 4.63 -28.75
CA ARG A 125 -25.91 5.23 -28.94
C ARG A 125 -26.67 4.42 -30.00
N LEU A 126 -27.57 3.55 -29.55
CA LEU A 126 -28.74 3.14 -30.32
C LEU A 126 -29.62 4.39 -30.41
N GLU A 127 -29.62 5.05 -31.56
CA GLU A 127 -30.77 5.81 -32.01
C GLU A 127 -31.30 5.09 -33.23
N ASP A 128 -32.38 4.35 -33.00
CA ASP A 128 -33.39 4.04 -33.99
C ASP A 128 -33.90 5.35 -34.61
N GLN A 129 -33.79 5.47 -35.93
CA GLN A 129 -34.79 6.04 -36.84
C GLN A 129 -34.39 5.82 -38.30
#